data_AF-A0A413FZ96-F1
#
_entry.id   AF-A0A413FZ96-F1
#
_cell.length_a   1.000
_cell.length_b   1.000
_cell.length_c   1.000
_cell.angle_alpha   90.00
_cell.angle_beta   90.00
_cell.angle_gamma   90.00
#
_symmetry.space_group_name_H-M   'P 1'
#
loop_
_entity.id
_entity.type
_entity.pdbx_description
1 polymer ?
#
loop_
_entity_poly.entity_id
_entity_poly.type
_entity_poly.pdbx_seq_one_letter_code
_entity_poly.pdbx_strand_id
1 'polypeptide(L)'
;MYACNALETKFLNIMRGVTLTAPSALYIGLYLSNPGETGEGVEITYTGYERQPITFSAPAAESGGLGVKNDTEISFAMAQADAGTVTHIGISDSKIGGEMLLYGKLTDDLVVSASEMPVILAGEIVYYLTGNLSNAYKTKFLNILRGQSITGCTPHLTLWSGNPEGGGSELAGANYARVPVAFSAPAEAESGQMMSQNSAAVIFNRPTTPWGLWSYTAFYDAVTGGEPVWVQEKLPAKEIKRGYMPKVDAGDIKVAIN
;
A
#
# COMPACT_ATOMS: atom_id res chain seq x y z
N MET A 1 2.90 11.69 -0.74
CA MET A 1 1.58 11.51 -0.07
C MET A 1 1.65 10.30 0.83
N TYR A 2 0.69 10.16 1.73
CA TYR A 2 0.47 9.03 2.63
C TYR A 2 -0.93 8.45 2.41
N ALA A 3 -1.09 7.15 2.62
CA ALA A 3 -2.41 6.52 2.63
C ALA A 3 -3.07 6.68 4.00
N CYS A 4 -4.36 6.99 4.03
CA CYS A 4 -5.09 7.06 5.29
C CYS A 4 -5.30 5.66 5.88
N ASN A 5 -5.44 5.59 7.21
CA ASN A 5 -5.75 4.36 7.97
C ASN A 5 -6.85 3.50 7.34
N ALA A 6 -7.87 4.11 6.75
CA ALA A 6 -8.95 3.40 6.07
C ALA A 6 -8.47 2.58 4.86
N LEU A 7 -7.68 3.18 3.96
CA LEU A 7 -7.15 2.50 2.79
C LEU A 7 -6.14 1.43 3.19
N GLU A 8 -5.26 1.74 4.15
CA GLU A 8 -4.29 0.77 4.68
C GLU A 8 -4.99 -0.44 5.30
N THR A 9 -6.02 -0.20 6.13
CA THR A 9 -6.83 -1.26 6.75
C THR A 9 -7.49 -2.13 5.69
N LYS A 10 -8.12 -1.53 4.68
CA LYS A 10 -8.75 -2.29 3.59
C LYS A 10 -7.73 -3.16 2.87
N PHE A 11 -6.53 -2.63 2.58
CA PHE A 11 -5.51 -3.41 1.87
C PHE A 11 -4.97 -4.54 2.74
N LEU A 12 -4.68 -4.30 4.01
CA LEU A 12 -4.20 -5.35 4.90
C LEU A 12 -5.24 -6.48 5.06
N ASN A 13 -6.52 -6.16 4.99
CA ASN A 13 -7.61 -7.15 5.02
C ASN A 13 -7.67 -8.06 3.78
N ILE A 14 -6.98 -7.75 2.67
CA ILE A 14 -6.89 -8.68 1.52
C ILE A 14 -6.21 -9.99 1.93
N MET A 15 -5.23 -9.94 2.84
CA MET A 15 -4.54 -11.12 3.38
C MET A 15 -5.42 -11.95 4.32
N ARG A 16 -6.62 -11.44 4.63
CA ARG A 16 -7.66 -12.10 5.42
C ARG A 16 -8.85 -12.54 4.55
N GLY A 17 -8.65 -12.58 3.23
CA GLY A 17 -9.68 -12.98 2.26
C GLY A 17 -10.73 -11.93 1.94
N VAL A 18 -10.56 -10.67 2.40
CA VAL A 18 -11.53 -9.59 2.11
C VAL A 18 -11.13 -8.86 0.84
N THR A 19 -12.02 -8.81 -0.15
CA THR A 19 -11.80 -8.04 -1.37
C THR A 19 -11.75 -6.54 -1.08
N LEU A 20 -10.74 -5.86 -1.63
CA LEU A 20 -10.67 -4.40 -1.66
C LEU A 20 -11.29 -3.90 -2.96
N THR A 21 -12.47 -3.30 -2.86
CA THR A 21 -13.14 -2.67 -4.00
C THR A 21 -12.55 -1.30 -4.29
N ALA A 22 -12.11 -1.09 -5.52
CA ALA A 22 -11.60 0.20 -5.94
C ALA A 22 -12.73 1.24 -6.08
N PRO A 23 -12.48 2.51 -5.74
CA PRO A 23 -13.39 3.62 -6.04
C PRO A 23 -13.68 3.73 -7.53
N SER A 24 -14.91 4.13 -7.89
CA SER A 24 -15.28 4.39 -9.29
C SER A 24 -14.79 5.75 -9.80
N ALA A 25 -14.49 6.68 -8.90
CA ALA A 25 -13.95 8.00 -9.18
C ALA A 25 -13.10 8.45 -8.00
N LEU A 26 -12.18 9.38 -8.26
CA LEU A 26 -11.36 10.04 -7.25
C LEU A 26 -11.44 11.54 -7.43
N TYR A 27 -11.36 12.24 -6.31
CA TYR A 27 -11.44 13.69 -6.26
C TYR A 27 -10.35 14.25 -5.36
N ILE A 28 -9.69 15.31 -5.82
CA ILE A 28 -8.72 16.07 -5.04
C ILE A 28 -9.39 17.27 -4.38
N GLY A 29 -9.13 17.45 -3.08
CA GLY A 29 -9.52 18.62 -2.29
C GLY A 29 -8.31 19.36 -1.75
N LEU A 30 -8.48 20.66 -1.51
CA LEU A 30 -7.49 21.57 -0.96
C LEU A 30 -7.76 21.81 0.53
N TYR A 31 -6.74 21.71 1.38
CA TYR A 31 -6.87 21.79 2.82
C TYR A 31 -5.98 22.86 3.44
N LEU A 32 -6.56 23.65 4.34
CA LEU A 32 -5.90 24.68 5.13
C LEU A 32 -5.09 24.08 6.30
N SER A 33 -5.46 22.89 6.76
CA SER A 33 -4.77 22.15 7.82
C SER A 33 -4.50 20.69 7.41
N ASN A 34 -3.60 20.01 8.12
CA ASN A 34 -3.30 18.61 7.86
C ASN A 34 -4.54 17.73 8.08
N PRO A 35 -5.00 16.95 7.07
CA PRO A 35 -6.09 15.99 7.25
C PRO A 35 -5.72 14.79 8.13
N GLY A 36 -4.45 14.40 8.14
CA GLY A 36 -3.96 13.23 8.86
C GLY A 36 -4.60 11.91 8.41
N GLU A 37 -4.40 10.88 9.22
CA GLU A 37 -4.83 9.51 8.92
C GLU A 37 -6.35 9.30 8.90
N THR A 38 -7.11 10.21 9.50
CA THR A 38 -8.57 10.13 9.60
C THR A 38 -9.29 11.09 8.67
N GLY A 39 -8.58 11.98 7.96
CA GLY A 39 -9.18 12.95 7.04
C GLY A 39 -9.86 14.16 7.71
N GLU A 40 -9.58 14.45 8.98
CA GLU A 40 -10.25 15.48 9.81
C GLU A 40 -9.69 16.91 9.59
N GLY A 41 -9.17 17.19 8.40
CA GLY A 41 -8.59 18.50 8.05
C GLY A 41 -9.63 19.56 7.73
N VAL A 42 -9.24 20.82 7.79
CA VAL A 42 -10.09 21.94 7.34
C VAL A 42 -9.96 22.08 5.83
N GLU A 43 -10.96 21.58 5.10
CA GLU A 43 -11.06 21.79 3.65
C GLU A 43 -11.38 23.26 3.33
N ILE A 44 -10.71 23.83 2.32
CA ILE A 44 -10.94 25.22 1.92
C ILE A 44 -12.39 25.43 1.47
N THR A 45 -12.93 26.63 1.68
CA THR A 45 -14.28 26.98 1.22
C THR A 45 -14.28 28.38 0.64
N TYR A 46 -14.79 28.52 -0.58
CA TYR A 46 -15.09 29.80 -1.22
C TYR A 46 -16.13 29.58 -2.33
N THR A 47 -16.75 30.66 -2.82
CA THR A 47 -17.77 30.58 -3.88
C THR A 47 -17.23 29.89 -5.14
N GLY A 48 -17.84 28.78 -5.53
CA GLY A 48 -17.45 28.00 -6.70
C GLY A 48 -16.41 26.91 -6.42
N TYR A 49 -15.83 26.85 -5.22
CA TYR A 49 -14.97 25.73 -4.84
C TYR A 49 -15.74 24.42 -4.81
N GLU A 50 -15.14 23.41 -5.44
CA GLU A 50 -15.53 22.01 -5.33
C GLU A 50 -14.31 21.13 -5.59
N ARG A 51 -14.29 19.93 -5.00
CA ARG A 51 -13.24 18.95 -5.30
C ARG A 51 -13.24 18.62 -6.78
N GLN A 52 -12.04 18.58 -7.36
CA GLN A 52 -11.86 18.30 -8.78
C GLN A 52 -11.59 16.82 -9.02
N PRO A 53 -12.08 16.23 -10.12
CA PRO A 53 -11.71 14.86 -10.48
C PRO A 53 -10.20 14.76 -10.67
N ILE A 54 -9.62 13.64 -10.24
CA ILE A 54 -8.21 13.32 -10.44
C ILE A 54 -8.07 11.93 -11.02
N THR A 55 -7.21 11.80 -12.01
CA THR A 55 -6.81 10.53 -12.63
C THR A 55 -5.31 10.33 -12.49
N PHE A 56 -4.90 9.06 -12.40
CA PHE A 56 -3.52 8.69 -12.14
C PHE A 56 -2.92 7.90 -13.31
N SER A 57 -1.63 8.17 -13.57
CA SER A 57 -0.80 7.42 -14.51
C SER A 57 -0.76 5.93 -14.17
N ALA A 58 -0.37 5.10 -15.13
CA ALA A 58 -0.04 3.71 -14.83
C ALA A 58 1.12 3.63 -13.81
N PRO A 59 1.16 2.59 -12.95
CA PRO A 59 2.27 2.36 -12.04
C PRO A 59 3.61 2.27 -12.78
N ALA A 60 4.60 3.02 -12.33
CA ALA A 60 5.95 3.04 -12.90
C ALA A 60 6.99 3.18 -11.79
N ALA A 61 8.27 2.97 -12.13
CA ALA A 61 9.36 3.14 -11.18
C ALA A 61 9.38 4.57 -10.63
N GLU A 62 9.37 4.70 -9.30
CA GLU A 62 9.33 5.99 -8.61
C GLU A 62 10.05 5.87 -7.27
N SER A 63 10.99 6.77 -6.99
CA SER A 63 11.67 6.89 -5.70
C SER A 63 12.19 5.56 -5.09
N GLY A 64 12.72 4.65 -5.91
CA GLY A 64 13.24 3.35 -5.46
C GLY A 64 12.17 2.26 -5.26
N GLY A 65 10.92 2.55 -5.61
CA GLY A 65 9.79 1.62 -5.61
C GLY A 65 8.91 1.80 -6.85
N LEU A 66 7.60 1.71 -6.67
CA LEU A 66 6.61 1.95 -7.72
C LEU A 66 5.66 3.07 -7.30
N GLY A 67 5.25 3.92 -8.24
CA GLY A 67 4.34 5.02 -7.96
C GLY A 67 3.46 5.41 -9.12
N VAL A 68 2.53 6.30 -8.81
CA VAL A 68 1.59 6.92 -9.75
C VAL A 68 1.64 8.44 -9.59
N LYS A 69 1.29 9.13 -10.67
CA LYS A 69 1.22 10.60 -10.71
C LYS A 69 -0.10 11.07 -11.30
N ASN A 70 -0.57 12.26 -10.94
CA ASN A 70 -1.68 12.84 -11.69
C ASN A 70 -1.27 13.03 -13.16
N ASP A 71 -2.14 12.60 -14.07
CA ASP A 71 -1.87 12.57 -15.51
C ASP A 71 -2.21 13.90 -16.23
N THR A 72 -3.00 14.74 -15.57
CA THR A 72 -3.57 15.96 -16.12
C THR A 72 -3.43 17.12 -15.13
N GLU A 73 -3.41 18.33 -15.67
CA GLU A 73 -3.53 19.56 -14.88
C GLU A 73 -4.94 19.64 -14.27
N ILE A 74 -5.00 20.07 -13.02
CA ILE A 74 -6.24 20.23 -12.26
C ILE A 74 -6.38 21.71 -11.92
N SER A 75 -7.44 22.33 -12.42
CA SER A 75 -7.78 23.74 -12.15
C SER A 75 -9.02 23.82 -11.26
N PHE A 76 -8.93 24.61 -10.18
CA PHE A 76 -10.07 24.91 -9.32
C PHE A 76 -10.78 26.19 -9.80
N ALA A 77 -11.97 26.49 -9.28
CA ALA A 77 -12.62 27.75 -9.59
C ALA A 77 -11.82 28.94 -9.04
N MET A 78 -11.88 30.08 -9.74
CA MET A 78 -11.28 31.33 -9.28
C MET A 78 -11.92 31.81 -7.98
N ALA A 79 -11.11 32.09 -6.96
CA ALA A 79 -11.58 32.60 -5.69
C ALA A 79 -12.10 34.04 -5.84
N GLN A 80 -13.30 34.32 -5.32
CA GLN A 80 -13.92 35.67 -5.38
C GLN A 80 -13.47 36.58 -4.22
N ALA A 81 -12.85 36.00 -3.20
CA ALA A 81 -12.31 36.66 -2.02
C ALA A 81 -11.13 35.83 -1.51
N ASP A 82 -10.33 36.40 -0.61
CA ASP A 82 -9.23 35.68 0.04
C ASP A 82 -9.78 34.46 0.79
N ALA A 83 -9.27 33.28 0.45
CA ALA A 83 -9.74 31.99 0.94
C ALA A 83 -8.74 31.28 1.88
N GLY A 84 -7.52 31.81 1.99
CA GLY A 84 -6.49 31.37 2.94
C GLY A 84 -5.31 30.66 2.28
N THR A 85 -4.48 30.03 3.11
CA THR A 85 -3.27 29.31 2.67
C THR A 85 -3.51 27.81 2.73
N VAL A 86 -3.54 27.17 1.56
CA VAL A 86 -3.61 25.72 1.43
C VAL A 86 -2.23 25.15 1.71
N THR A 87 -2.17 24.22 2.65
CA THR A 87 -0.92 23.56 3.08
C THR A 87 -0.92 22.07 2.74
N HIS A 88 -2.11 21.49 2.49
CA HIS A 88 -2.29 20.07 2.25
C HIS A 88 -3.30 19.82 1.13
N ILE A 89 -3.22 18.62 0.57
CA ILE A 89 -4.23 18.06 -0.33
C ILE A 89 -4.76 16.74 0.25
N GLY A 90 -5.98 16.40 -0.14
CA GLY A 90 -6.60 15.11 0.16
C GLY A 90 -7.23 14.51 -1.09
N ILE A 91 -7.10 13.20 -1.27
CA ILE A 91 -7.73 12.42 -2.35
C ILE A 91 -8.84 11.59 -1.74
N SER A 92 -10.09 11.81 -2.18
CA SER A 92 -11.27 11.14 -1.67
C SER A 92 -12.02 10.39 -2.78
N ASP A 93 -12.83 9.41 -2.39
CA ASP A 93 -13.67 8.62 -3.31
C ASP A 93 -14.95 9.34 -3.78
N SER A 94 -15.23 10.53 -3.23
CA SER A 94 -16.41 11.33 -3.54
C SER A 94 -16.11 12.82 -3.66
N LYS A 95 -16.89 13.50 -4.51
CA LYS A 95 -16.86 14.95 -4.70
C LYS A 95 -17.27 15.71 -3.44
N ILE A 96 -18.20 15.15 -2.66
CA ILE A 96 -18.70 15.71 -1.41
C ILE A 96 -18.79 14.58 -0.39
N GLY A 97 -18.22 14.78 0.80
CA GLY A 97 -18.08 13.74 1.81
C GLY A 97 -17.19 12.60 1.30
N GLY A 98 -17.64 11.35 1.51
CA GLY A 98 -16.87 10.17 1.15
C GLY A 98 -15.73 9.88 2.12
N GLU A 99 -14.89 8.93 1.74
CA GLU A 99 -13.72 8.52 2.50
C GLU A 99 -12.45 9.06 1.85
N MET A 100 -11.59 9.69 2.65
CA MET A 100 -10.26 10.09 2.21
C MET A 100 -9.35 8.87 2.15
N LEU A 101 -8.68 8.72 1.01
CA LEU A 101 -7.82 7.58 0.70
C LEU A 101 -6.35 7.94 0.86
N LEU A 102 -5.97 9.13 0.39
CA LEU A 102 -4.62 9.65 0.48
C LEU A 102 -4.64 11.10 0.95
N TYR A 103 -3.56 11.52 1.60
CA TYR A 103 -3.31 12.92 1.92
C TYR A 103 -1.84 13.28 1.73
N GLY A 104 -1.54 14.56 1.60
CA GLY A 104 -0.16 15.01 1.46
C GLY A 104 0.00 16.49 1.78
N LYS A 105 1.13 16.83 2.37
CA LYS A 105 1.56 18.22 2.49
C LYS A 105 2.06 18.72 1.13
N LEU A 106 1.75 19.96 0.80
CA LEU A 106 2.35 20.64 -0.35
C LEU A 106 3.82 20.96 -0.06
N THR A 107 4.65 20.93 -1.10
CA THR A 107 6.05 21.38 -0.99
C THR A 107 6.09 22.89 -0.78
N ASP A 108 5.30 23.60 -1.58
CA ASP A 108 5.08 25.04 -1.49
C ASP A 108 3.60 25.29 -1.19
N ASP A 109 3.32 25.98 -0.09
CA ASP A 109 1.95 26.30 0.30
C ASP A 109 1.30 27.24 -0.74
N LEU A 110 0.03 27.00 -1.06
CA LEU A 110 -0.72 27.80 -2.03
C LEU A 110 -1.55 28.85 -1.30
N VAL A 111 -1.16 30.13 -1.41
CA VAL A 111 -2.01 31.24 -0.99
C VAL A 111 -3.12 31.42 -2.02
N VAL A 112 -4.37 31.41 -1.58
CA VAL A 112 -5.55 31.58 -2.43
C VAL A 112 -6.19 32.92 -2.12
N SER A 113 -5.81 33.95 -2.88
CA SER A 113 -6.30 35.32 -2.77
C SER A 113 -7.45 35.57 -3.74
N ALA A 114 -8.14 36.70 -3.57
CA ALA A 114 -9.16 37.13 -4.52
C ALA A 114 -8.60 37.22 -5.97
N SER A 115 -9.37 36.73 -6.94
CA SER A 115 -9.03 36.63 -8.36
C SER A 115 -7.90 35.63 -8.72
N GLU A 116 -7.48 34.79 -7.77
CA GLU A 116 -6.52 33.70 -8.04
C GLU A 116 -7.24 32.38 -8.33
N MET A 117 -6.64 31.58 -9.21
CA MET A 117 -7.10 30.24 -9.57
C MET A 117 -6.06 29.23 -9.08
N PRO A 118 -6.36 28.40 -8.06
CA PRO A 118 -5.48 27.31 -7.69
C PRO A 118 -5.35 26.32 -8.85
N VAL A 119 -4.11 25.98 -9.19
CA VAL A 119 -3.79 25.01 -10.24
C VAL A 119 -2.76 24.03 -9.69
N ILE A 120 -2.97 22.76 -10.00
CA ILE A 120 -2.01 21.68 -9.75
C ILE A 120 -1.63 21.11 -11.11
N LEU A 121 -0.35 21.17 -11.46
CA LEU A 121 0.13 20.74 -12.76
C LEU A 121 0.22 19.22 -12.85
N ALA A 122 0.18 18.70 -14.08
CA ALA A 122 0.39 17.28 -14.34
C ALA A 122 1.74 16.81 -13.76
N GLY A 123 1.74 15.70 -13.04
CA GLY A 123 2.95 15.10 -12.46
C GLY A 123 3.34 15.60 -11.06
N GLU A 124 2.68 16.62 -10.51
CA GLU A 124 3.01 17.16 -9.18
C GLU A 124 2.52 16.28 -8.03
N ILE A 125 1.40 15.58 -8.22
CA ILE A 125 0.79 14.73 -7.21
C ILE A 125 1.35 13.32 -7.35
N VAL A 126 2.31 12.98 -6.48
CA VAL A 126 2.99 11.67 -6.50
C VAL A 126 2.64 10.83 -5.27
N TYR A 127 2.15 9.61 -5.50
CA TYR A 127 2.06 8.55 -4.50
C TYR A 127 2.94 7.39 -4.93
N TYR A 128 3.77 6.87 -4.03
CA TYR A 128 4.65 5.74 -4.32
C TYR A 128 4.76 4.84 -3.12
N LEU A 129 5.02 3.56 -3.39
CA LEU A 129 5.16 2.51 -2.42
C LEU A 129 6.59 1.98 -2.41
N THR A 130 7.14 1.82 -1.21
CA THR A 130 8.45 1.18 -1.00
C THR A 130 8.33 -0.04 -0.09
N GLY A 131 9.44 -0.49 0.48
CA GLY A 131 9.46 -1.61 1.41
C GLY A 131 9.19 -2.97 0.77
N ASN A 132 8.73 -3.89 1.61
CA ASN A 132 8.75 -5.34 1.37
C ASN A 132 7.54 -5.89 0.61
N LEU A 133 6.56 -5.05 0.24
CA LEU A 133 5.54 -5.49 -0.72
C LEU A 133 6.21 -5.83 -2.05
N SER A 134 5.77 -6.91 -2.68
CA SER A 134 6.27 -7.27 -4.02
C SER A 134 5.88 -6.19 -5.04
N ASN A 135 6.59 -6.13 -6.16
CA ASN A 135 6.22 -5.26 -7.28
C ASN A 135 4.83 -5.61 -7.82
N ALA A 136 4.43 -6.88 -7.81
CA ALA A 136 3.08 -7.30 -8.20
C ALA A 136 2.01 -6.67 -7.29
N TYR A 137 2.20 -6.72 -5.97
CA TYR A 137 1.22 -6.17 -5.02
C TYR A 137 1.30 -4.67 -4.85
N LYS A 138 2.48 -4.04 -5.03
CA LYS A 138 2.61 -2.59 -5.21
C LYS A 138 1.81 -2.13 -6.43
N THR A 139 1.94 -2.82 -7.56
CA THR A 139 1.19 -2.51 -8.79
C THR A 139 -0.32 -2.63 -8.56
N LYS A 140 -0.77 -3.72 -7.92
CA LYS A 140 -2.18 -3.92 -7.55
C LYS A 140 -2.70 -2.80 -6.63
N PHE A 141 -1.96 -2.45 -5.58
CA PHE A 141 -2.33 -1.35 -4.67
C PHE A 141 -2.50 -0.05 -5.45
N LEU A 142 -1.50 0.34 -6.25
CA LEU A 142 -1.53 1.59 -7.00
C LEU A 142 -2.68 1.61 -8.02
N ASN A 143 -3.05 0.46 -8.57
CA ASN A 143 -4.19 0.35 -9.47
C ASN A 143 -5.57 0.44 -8.78
N ILE A 144 -5.66 0.40 -7.45
CA ILE A 144 -6.88 0.80 -6.72
C ILE A 144 -7.25 2.24 -7.04
N LEU A 145 -6.25 3.12 -7.14
CA LEU A 145 -6.44 4.52 -7.52
C LEU A 145 -6.84 4.69 -9.00
N ARG A 146 -6.91 3.58 -9.73
CA ARG A 146 -7.24 3.49 -11.17
C ARG A 146 -8.44 2.57 -11.41
N GLY A 147 -9.26 2.33 -10.38
CA GLY A 147 -10.51 1.58 -10.49
C GLY A 147 -10.35 0.06 -10.57
N GLN A 148 -9.17 -0.51 -10.32
CA GLN A 148 -8.94 -1.96 -10.40
C GLN A 148 -8.93 -2.62 -9.03
N SER A 149 -10.03 -3.27 -8.66
CA SER A 149 -10.18 -3.94 -7.35
C SER A 149 -9.18 -5.08 -7.13
N ILE A 150 -8.87 -5.36 -5.85
CA ILE A 150 -7.99 -6.47 -5.44
C ILE A 150 -8.82 -7.55 -4.75
N THR A 151 -8.84 -8.75 -5.32
CA THR A 151 -9.45 -9.92 -4.69
C THR A 151 -8.67 -10.32 -3.44
N GLY A 152 -9.39 -10.61 -2.36
CA GLY A 152 -8.80 -11.15 -1.13
C GLY A 152 -8.17 -12.52 -1.35
N CYS A 153 -7.13 -12.85 -0.59
CA CYS A 153 -6.40 -14.10 -0.68
C CYS A 153 -6.24 -14.78 0.70
N THR A 154 -5.85 -16.05 0.67
CA THR A 154 -5.35 -16.78 1.84
C THR A 154 -3.85 -16.99 1.65
N PRO A 155 -3.00 -16.18 2.29
CA PRO A 155 -1.57 -16.19 2.01
C PRO A 155 -0.90 -17.46 2.55
N HIS A 156 0.12 -17.92 1.84
CA HIS A 156 0.93 -19.08 2.23
C HIS A 156 2.41 -18.70 2.30
N LEU A 157 3.08 -19.00 3.41
CA LEU A 157 4.49 -18.75 3.62
C LEU A 157 5.32 -19.69 2.75
N THR A 158 6.38 -19.14 2.17
CA THR A 158 7.30 -19.80 1.25
C THR A 158 8.74 -19.43 1.60
N LEU A 159 9.65 -20.37 1.37
CA LEU A 159 11.08 -20.20 1.64
C LEU A 159 11.82 -20.16 0.31
N TRP A 160 12.78 -19.25 0.15
CA TRP A 160 13.48 -19.04 -1.12
C TRP A 160 14.99 -18.99 -0.95
N SER A 161 15.70 -19.40 -2.00
CA SER A 161 17.18 -19.37 -2.09
C SER A 161 17.75 -18.06 -2.64
N GLY A 162 16.88 -17.11 -2.99
CA GLY A 162 17.20 -15.75 -3.41
C GLY A 162 15.92 -14.93 -3.50
N ASN A 163 16.02 -13.66 -3.89
CA ASN A 163 14.85 -12.80 -4.08
C ASN A 163 13.91 -13.41 -5.14
N PRO A 164 12.65 -13.76 -4.82
CA PRO A 164 11.67 -14.26 -5.80
C PRO A 164 11.50 -13.36 -7.02
N GLU A 165 11.62 -12.05 -6.85
CA GLU A 165 11.50 -11.06 -7.93
C GLU A 165 12.83 -10.80 -8.66
N GLY A 166 13.93 -11.36 -8.14
CA GLY A 166 15.28 -11.27 -8.69
C GLY A 166 15.79 -12.60 -9.26
N GLY A 167 14.90 -13.55 -9.56
CA GLY A 167 15.26 -14.86 -10.13
C GLY A 167 15.69 -15.91 -9.10
N GLY A 168 15.43 -15.69 -7.80
CA GLY A 168 15.56 -16.73 -6.78
C GLY A 168 14.61 -17.90 -7.03
N SER A 169 14.89 -19.04 -6.39
CA SER A 169 14.06 -20.24 -6.50
C SER A 169 13.37 -20.56 -5.18
N GLU A 170 12.10 -20.95 -5.25
CA GLU A 170 11.40 -21.51 -4.09
C GLU A 170 12.10 -22.80 -3.67
N LEU A 171 12.28 -22.99 -2.37
CA LEU A 171 12.86 -24.21 -1.84
C LEU A 171 11.94 -25.39 -2.14
N ALA A 172 12.55 -26.57 -2.32
CA ALA A 172 11.84 -27.79 -2.65
C ALA A 172 12.53 -28.99 -2.02
N GLY A 173 11.77 -30.08 -1.88
CA GLY A 173 12.28 -31.35 -1.36
C GLY A 173 11.19 -32.14 -0.65
N ALA A 174 11.55 -33.28 -0.10
CA ALA A 174 10.58 -34.17 0.52
C ALA A 174 9.89 -33.48 1.72
N ASN A 175 8.56 -33.55 1.73
CA ASN A 175 7.64 -32.90 2.68
C ASN A 175 7.56 -31.37 2.60
N TYR A 176 8.25 -30.69 1.68
CA TYR A 176 8.06 -29.25 1.50
C TYR A 176 6.66 -28.98 0.96
N ALA A 177 5.95 -28.08 1.63
CA ALA A 177 4.68 -27.52 1.17
C ALA A 177 4.58 -26.09 1.71
N ARG A 178 3.97 -25.20 0.93
CA ARG A 178 3.65 -23.85 1.40
C ARG A 178 2.69 -23.96 2.59
N VAL A 179 2.90 -23.14 3.62
CA VAL A 179 2.11 -23.22 4.86
C VAL A 179 1.20 -22.01 4.95
N PRO A 180 -0.12 -22.17 5.17
CA PRO A 180 -1.04 -21.04 5.34
C PRO A 180 -0.58 -20.08 6.44
N VAL A 181 -0.76 -18.78 6.21
CA VAL A 181 -0.49 -17.72 7.18
C VAL A 181 -1.80 -17.06 7.57
N ALA A 182 -2.16 -17.14 8.84
CA ALA A 182 -3.27 -16.37 9.40
C ALA A 182 -2.74 -15.01 9.86
N PHE A 183 -3.39 -13.92 9.44
CA PHE A 183 -3.08 -12.56 9.87
C PHE A 183 -4.05 -12.07 10.94
N SER A 184 -3.54 -11.26 11.87
CA SER A 184 -4.35 -10.48 12.80
C SER A 184 -5.21 -9.47 12.06
N ALA A 185 -6.27 -8.97 12.71
CA ALA A 185 -6.92 -7.76 12.23
C ALA A 185 -5.89 -6.61 12.18
N PRO A 186 -6.01 -5.68 11.21
CA PRO A 186 -5.19 -4.47 11.19
C PRO A 186 -5.36 -3.68 12.49
N ALA A 187 -4.24 -3.20 13.03
CA ALA A 187 -4.20 -2.32 14.19
C ALA A 187 -3.12 -1.25 13.97
N GLU A 188 -3.34 -0.06 14.54
CA GLU A 188 -2.38 1.04 14.46
C GLU A 188 -1.09 0.67 15.20
N ALA A 189 0.04 0.83 14.53
CA ALA A 189 1.36 0.64 15.11
C ALA A 189 1.85 1.91 15.82
N GLU A 190 2.90 1.81 16.64
CA GLU A 190 3.52 2.97 17.29
C GLU A 190 4.01 4.04 16.30
N SER A 191 4.27 3.65 15.04
CA SER A 191 4.64 4.56 13.96
C SER A 191 3.44 5.28 13.31
N GLY A 192 2.21 5.06 13.79
CA GLY A 192 0.97 5.67 13.28
C GLY A 192 0.33 4.94 12.10
N GLN A 193 1.04 4.00 11.47
CA GLN A 193 0.55 3.26 10.31
C GLN A 193 -0.25 2.03 10.74
N MET A 194 -1.22 1.62 9.94
CA MET A 194 -1.89 0.34 10.15
C MET A 194 -0.95 -0.82 9.85
N MET A 195 -0.97 -1.81 10.73
CA MET A 195 -0.15 -3.02 10.63
C MET A 195 -1.00 -4.27 10.82
N SER A 196 -0.68 -5.32 10.08
CA SER A 196 -1.10 -6.69 10.39
C SER A 196 0.09 -7.59 10.59
N GLN A 197 -0.05 -8.58 11.46
CA GLN A 197 1.00 -9.55 11.74
C GLN A 197 0.46 -10.97 11.71
N ASN A 198 1.34 -11.96 11.54
CA ASN A 198 0.90 -13.35 11.62
C ASN A 198 0.39 -13.66 13.04
N SER A 199 -0.85 -14.11 13.16
CA SER A 199 -1.55 -14.32 14.44
C SER A 199 -1.21 -15.65 15.10
N ALA A 200 -0.58 -16.56 14.37
CA ALA A 200 -0.10 -17.85 14.86
C ALA A 200 1.29 -18.16 14.30
N ALA A 201 2.00 -19.05 14.97
CA ALA A 201 3.26 -19.56 14.47
C ALA A 201 3.03 -20.35 13.17
N VAL A 202 3.88 -20.12 12.18
CA VAL A 202 3.88 -20.84 10.91
C VAL A 202 4.98 -21.89 10.97
N ILE A 203 4.60 -23.17 10.94
CA ILE A 203 5.51 -24.30 11.12
C ILE A 203 5.48 -25.15 9.86
N PHE A 204 6.63 -25.28 9.19
CA PHE A 204 6.79 -26.17 8.05
C PHE A 204 6.91 -27.63 8.51
N ASN A 205 6.53 -28.54 7.62
CA ASN A 205 6.73 -29.97 7.83
C ASN A 205 8.20 -30.31 8.07
N ARG A 206 8.47 -31.44 8.73
CA ARG A 206 9.84 -31.92 8.94
C ARG A 206 10.47 -32.37 7.62
N PRO A 207 11.59 -31.76 7.19
CA PRO A 207 12.31 -32.23 6.00
C PRO A 207 12.87 -33.63 6.22
N THR A 208 12.66 -34.53 5.27
CA THR A 208 13.33 -35.84 5.23
C THR A 208 14.53 -35.85 4.28
N THR A 209 14.61 -34.87 3.39
CA THR A 209 15.79 -34.49 2.59
C THR A 209 16.17 -33.03 2.88
N PRO A 210 17.39 -32.58 2.58
CA PRO A 210 17.69 -31.15 2.55
C PRO A 210 16.75 -30.40 1.58
N TRP A 211 16.39 -29.16 1.91
CA TRP A 211 15.61 -28.28 1.03
C TRP A 211 16.42 -27.15 0.39
N GLY A 212 17.65 -26.91 0.87
CA GLY A 212 18.55 -25.89 0.35
C GLY A 212 18.76 -24.70 1.29
N LEU A 213 19.30 -23.61 0.75
CA LEU A 213 19.60 -22.38 1.51
C LEU A 213 18.36 -21.48 1.56
N TRP A 214 17.82 -21.23 2.74
CA TRP A 214 16.78 -20.24 2.96
C TRP A 214 17.42 -18.86 3.19
N SER A 215 17.39 -18.02 2.16
CA SER A 215 17.90 -16.64 2.18
C SER A 215 16.82 -15.58 2.02
N TYR A 216 15.62 -15.94 1.57
CA TYR A 216 14.47 -15.03 1.47
C TYR A 216 13.19 -15.70 1.97
N THR A 217 12.34 -14.90 2.62
CA THR A 217 11.00 -15.28 3.06
C THR A 217 9.99 -14.51 2.23
N ALA A 218 8.98 -15.20 1.71
CA ALA A 218 7.86 -14.55 1.04
C ALA A 218 6.56 -15.23 1.43
N PHE A 219 5.44 -14.53 1.33
CA PHE A 219 4.14 -15.20 1.30
C PHE A 219 3.44 -14.94 -0.02
N TYR A 220 2.85 -16.00 -0.56
CA TYR A 220 2.17 -16.03 -1.85
C TYR A 220 0.66 -16.08 -1.64
N ASP A 221 -0.09 -15.52 -2.59
CA ASP A 221 -1.56 -15.44 -2.54
C ASP A 221 -2.28 -16.78 -2.83
N ALA A 222 -1.54 -17.83 -3.19
CA ALA A 222 -2.08 -19.15 -3.50
C ALA A 222 -1.21 -20.30 -2.95
N VAL A 223 -1.84 -21.45 -2.72
CA VAL A 223 -1.18 -22.69 -2.27
C VAL A 223 -0.21 -23.27 -3.29
N THR A 224 -0.44 -22.99 -4.58
CA THR A 224 0.39 -23.38 -5.72
C THR A 224 0.37 -22.25 -6.75
N GLY A 225 1.52 -21.90 -7.34
CA GLY A 225 1.59 -20.77 -8.27
C GLY A 225 1.36 -19.44 -7.55
N GLY A 226 0.48 -18.60 -8.07
CA GLY A 226 0.15 -17.30 -7.47
C GLY A 226 1.27 -16.26 -7.57
N GLU A 227 1.04 -15.10 -6.98
CA GLU A 227 1.98 -13.99 -6.94
C GLU A 227 2.53 -13.81 -5.52
N PRO A 228 3.81 -13.41 -5.35
CA PRO A 228 4.31 -13.01 -4.06
C PRO A 228 3.57 -11.75 -3.61
N VAL A 229 3.08 -11.72 -2.38
CA VAL A 229 2.46 -10.52 -1.79
C VAL A 229 3.52 -9.64 -1.15
N TRP A 230 4.47 -10.28 -0.46
CA TRP A 230 5.50 -9.65 0.33
C TRP A 230 6.75 -10.52 0.30
N VAL A 231 7.91 -9.87 0.33
CA VAL A 231 9.22 -10.47 0.20
C VAL A 231 10.17 -9.78 1.17
N GLN A 232 10.91 -10.56 1.97
CA GLN A 232 11.95 -10.05 2.85
C GLN A 232 13.18 -10.94 2.81
N GLU A 233 14.34 -10.31 2.76
CA GLU A 233 15.62 -11.00 2.92
C GLU A 233 15.75 -11.58 4.34
N LYS A 234 16.20 -12.82 4.42
CA LYS A 234 16.55 -13.47 5.67
C LYS A 234 18.04 -13.33 5.94
N LEU A 235 18.38 -12.55 6.97
CA LEU A 235 19.76 -12.39 7.44
C LEU A 235 19.90 -12.89 8.90
N PRO A 236 20.84 -13.81 9.19
CA PRO A 236 21.63 -14.59 8.24
C PRO A 236 20.79 -15.66 7.53
N ALA A 237 21.18 -15.98 6.29
CA ALA A 237 20.60 -17.10 5.55
C ALA A 237 20.81 -18.42 6.30
N LYS A 238 19.88 -19.36 6.14
CA LYS A 238 19.87 -20.63 6.89
C LYS A 238 19.74 -21.82 5.96
N GLU A 239 20.70 -22.74 6.03
CA GLU A 239 20.58 -24.03 5.35
C GLU A 239 19.53 -24.92 6.01
N ILE A 240 18.56 -25.40 5.23
CA ILE A 240 17.49 -26.29 5.68
C ILE A 240 17.90 -27.74 5.43
N LYS A 241 18.31 -28.41 6.51
CA LYS A 241 18.78 -29.80 6.51
C LYS A 241 17.66 -30.76 6.90
N ARG A 242 17.88 -32.06 6.64
CA ARG A 242 17.03 -33.13 7.17
C ARG A 242 16.79 -32.94 8.68
N GLY A 243 15.53 -33.00 9.08
CA GLY A 243 15.10 -32.87 10.47
C GLY A 243 14.92 -31.44 10.98
N TYR A 244 15.46 -30.43 10.28
CA TYR A 244 15.32 -29.03 10.68
C TYR A 244 13.96 -28.48 10.26
N MET A 245 13.06 -28.22 11.20
CA MET A 245 11.72 -27.67 10.88
C MET A 245 11.78 -26.14 10.86
N PRO A 246 11.66 -25.48 9.70
CA PRO A 246 11.52 -24.03 9.66
C PRO A 246 10.26 -23.61 10.42
N LYS A 247 10.44 -22.60 11.27
CA LYS A 247 9.38 -22.00 12.07
C LYS A 247 9.51 -20.49 12.00
N VAL A 248 8.36 -19.82 11.94
CA VAL A 248 8.22 -18.38 12.15
C VAL A 248 7.23 -18.21 13.29
N ASP A 249 7.62 -17.51 14.36
CA ASP A 249 6.79 -17.35 15.55
C ASP A 249 5.67 -16.34 15.29
N ALA A 250 4.62 -16.38 16.11
CA ALA A 250 3.52 -15.41 16.02
C ALA A 250 4.06 -13.98 16.24
N GLY A 251 3.72 -13.06 15.34
CA GLY A 251 4.18 -11.66 15.39
C GLY A 251 5.52 -11.37 14.70
N ASP A 252 6.23 -12.38 14.18
CA ASP A 252 7.50 -12.19 13.48
C ASP A 252 7.32 -11.60 12.07
N ILE A 253 6.19 -11.90 11.39
CA ILE A 253 5.83 -11.30 10.11
C ILE A 253 4.97 -10.09 10.40
N LYS A 254 5.45 -8.92 9.98
CA LYS A 254 4.73 -7.64 10.11
C LYS A 254 4.60 -7.00 8.73
N VAL A 255 3.37 -6.61 8.40
CA VAL A 255 3.04 -5.99 7.12
C VAL A 255 2.34 -4.67 7.42
N ALA A 256 2.92 -3.60 6.90
CA ALA A 256 2.39 -2.25 6.86
C ALA A 256 2.64 -1.69 5.45
N ILE A 257 1.96 -0.61 5.09
CA ILE A 257 2.05 0.01 3.77
C ILE A 257 2.59 1.42 3.98
N ASN A 258 3.58 1.81 3.18
CA ASN A 258 4.19 3.14 3.20
C ASN A 258 4.15 3.69 1.78
#